data_AF-A0A820R5P0-F1
#
_entry.id   AF-A0A820R5P0-F1
#
_cell.length_a   1.000
_cell.length_b   1.000
_cell.length_c   1.000
_cell.angle_alpha   90.00
_cell.angle_beta   90.00
_cell.angle_gamma   90.00
#
_symmetry.space_group_name_H-M   'P 1'
#
loop_
_entity.id
_entity.type
_entity.pdbx_description
1 polymer ?
#
loop_
_entity_poly.entity_id
_entity_poly.type
_entity_poly.pdbx_seq_one_letter_code
_entity_poly.pdbx_strand_id
1 'polypeptide(L)'
;QVQGYTKFNTIPVPGVNQQMDKYFNECKSDIISSEKTLHIIWVGGNNILFNPLLPILDIASNLTNLVTKLCEKNAKHVLVFNVQPAQYIPALSTYANATTLTELTTVFNNLIAYDLHAIQQVCTQTSINMFDINSLFTKVITKGLGYFNDTTNS
;
A
#
# COMPACT_ATOMS: atom_id res chain seq x y z
N GLN A 1 3.10 11.71 12.41
CA GLN A 1 2.47 10.38 12.24
C GLN A 1 1.09 10.59 11.64
N VAL A 2 0.70 9.81 10.63
CA VAL A 2 -0.67 9.83 10.08
C VAL A 2 -1.51 8.80 10.85
N GLN A 3 -2.53 9.26 11.57
CA GLN A 3 -3.47 8.43 12.32
C GLN A 3 -4.34 7.61 11.33
N GLY A 4 -4.51 6.32 11.58
CA GLY A 4 -5.45 5.48 10.85
C GLY A 4 -6.87 5.66 11.38
N TYR A 5 -7.86 5.53 10.50
CA TYR A 5 -9.26 5.52 10.89
C TYR A 5 -10.03 4.41 10.15
N THR A 6 -11.07 3.87 10.79
CA THR A 6 -12.13 3.15 10.07
C THR A 6 -12.96 4.11 9.22
N LYS A 7 -13.83 3.56 8.35
CA LYS A 7 -14.76 4.30 7.48
C LYS A 7 -15.31 5.57 8.17
N PHE A 8 -15.21 6.71 7.48
CA PHE A 8 -15.70 8.04 7.90
C PHE A 8 -15.01 8.69 9.12
N ASN A 9 -13.73 8.40 9.40
CA ASN A 9 -12.99 9.04 10.51
C ASN A 9 -13.64 8.84 11.90
N THR A 10 -14.41 7.76 12.07
CA THR A 10 -15.23 7.56 13.27
C THR A 10 -14.50 6.79 14.37
N ILE A 11 -13.63 5.84 14.02
CA ILE A 11 -12.89 5.03 15.00
C ILE A 11 -11.39 5.09 14.67
N PRO A 12 -10.54 5.59 15.59
CA PRO A 12 -9.10 5.56 15.41
C PRO A 12 -8.61 4.11 15.43
N VAL A 13 -7.89 3.71 14.39
CA VAL A 13 -7.18 2.42 14.32
C VAL A 13 -5.69 2.66 14.26
N PRO A 14 -4.86 1.71 14.73
CA PRO A 14 -3.42 1.89 14.68
C PRO A 14 -2.96 2.24 13.26
N GLY A 15 -2.31 3.40 13.12
CA GLY A 15 -1.68 3.77 11.87
C GLY A 15 -0.57 2.77 11.52
N VAL A 16 -0.19 2.68 10.24
CA VAL A 16 0.81 1.69 9.80
C VAL A 16 2.14 1.79 10.55
N ASN A 17 2.57 3.01 10.93
CA ASN A 17 3.75 3.19 11.76
C ASN A 17 3.58 2.54 13.16
N GLN A 18 2.41 2.68 13.79
CA GLN A 18 2.13 2.07 15.09
C GLN A 18 2.09 0.54 14.99
N GLN A 19 1.56 -0.01 13.89
CA GLN A 19 1.57 -1.45 13.65
C GLN A 19 3.01 -1.98 13.51
N MET A 20 3.87 -1.25 12.82
CA MET A 20 5.26 -1.63 12.63
C MET A 20 6.10 -1.47 13.91
N ASP A 21 5.89 -0.39 14.67
CA ASP A 21 6.54 -0.21 15.97
C ASP A 21 6.12 -1.34 16.93
N LYS A 22 4.83 -1.70 16.94
CA LYS A 22 4.32 -2.85 17.70
C LYS A 22 4.97 -4.15 17.27
N TYR A 23 5.05 -4.40 15.96
CA TYR A 23 5.70 -5.59 15.41
C TYR A 23 7.15 -5.73 15.90
N PHE A 24 7.96 -4.66 15.80
CA PHE A 24 9.35 -4.71 16.25
C PHE A 24 9.52 -4.79 17.76
N ASN A 25 8.58 -4.27 18.55
CA ASN A 25 8.63 -4.34 20.00
C ASN A 25 8.21 -5.71 20.54
N GLU A 26 7.27 -6.39 19.85
CA GLU A 26 6.71 -7.66 20.31
C GLU A 26 7.42 -8.88 19.70
N CYS A 27 7.94 -8.77 18.47
CA CYS A 27 8.66 -9.85 17.82
C CYS A 27 10.13 -9.87 18.25
N LYS A 28 10.46 -10.78 19.16
CA LYS A 28 11.85 -11.07 19.52
C LYS A 28 12.57 -11.69 18.32
N SER A 29 13.77 -11.19 18.02
CA SER A 29 14.67 -11.66 16.94
C SER A 29 14.93 -13.16 16.95
N ASP A 30 14.75 -13.79 18.11
CA ASP A 30 15.07 -15.19 18.35
C ASP A 30 13.96 -16.13 17.83
N ILE A 31 12.79 -15.58 17.50
CA ILE A 31 11.60 -16.32 17.05
C ILE A 31 11.38 -16.14 15.54
N ILE A 32 11.65 -14.95 15.00
CA ILE A 32 11.41 -14.61 13.59
C ILE A 32 12.75 -14.42 12.87
N SER A 33 13.12 -15.41 12.05
CA SER A 33 14.31 -15.32 11.21
C SER A 33 14.07 -14.36 10.05
N SER A 34 14.85 -13.28 9.97
CA SER A 34 14.76 -12.29 8.88
C SER A 34 15.01 -12.91 7.49
N GLU A 35 15.85 -13.95 7.43
CA GLU A 35 16.15 -14.72 6.21
C GLU A 35 14.95 -15.54 5.68
N LYS A 36 13.98 -15.85 6.54
CA LYS A 36 12.82 -16.68 6.19
C LYS A 36 11.50 -15.91 6.18
N THR A 37 11.56 -14.60 6.45
CA THR A 37 10.36 -13.78 6.64
C THR A 37 10.15 -12.85 5.46
N LEU A 38 9.01 -12.99 4.79
CA LEU A 38 8.53 -12.04 3.80
C LEU A 38 7.68 -10.97 4.48
N HIS A 39 8.15 -9.73 4.48
CA HIS A 39 7.39 -8.59 4.97
C HIS A 39 6.55 -8.03 3.84
N ILE A 40 5.22 -8.01 4.02
CA ILE A 40 4.30 -7.49 3.03
C ILE A 40 3.77 -6.13 3.49
N ILE A 41 3.91 -5.11 2.64
CA ILE A 41 3.33 -3.78 2.84
C ILE A 41 2.26 -3.55 1.79
N TRP A 42 1.03 -3.33 2.24
CA TRP A 42 -0.08 -2.92 1.38
C TRP A 42 -0.91 -1.85 2.08
N VAL A 43 -0.54 -0.58 1.87
CA VAL A 43 -1.14 0.58 2.53
C VAL A 43 -1.28 1.73 1.55
N GLY A 44 -1.85 2.86 2.00
CA GLY A 44 -2.03 4.08 1.18
C GLY A 44 -3.43 4.19 0.58
N GLY A 45 -4.09 3.06 0.30
CA GLY A 45 -5.48 3.03 -0.19
C GLY A 45 -6.41 3.92 0.64
N ASN A 46 -6.54 3.64 1.94
CA ASN A 46 -7.44 4.41 2.83
C ASN A 46 -7.16 5.93 2.84
N ASN A 47 -5.91 6.36 2.69
CA ASN A 47 -5.58 7.78 2.65
C ASN A 47 -6.06 8.42 1.35
N ILE A 48 -5.86 7.75 0.21
CA ILE A 48 -6.41 8.17 -1.09
C ILE A 48 -7.95 8.17 -1.05
N LEU A 49 -8.56 7.15 -0.41
CA LEU A 49 -10.01 6.94 -0.43
C LEU A 49 -10.79 7.86 0.52
N PHE A 50 -10.24 8.15 1.69
CA PHE A 50 -11.00 8.79 2.78
C PHE A 50 -10.42 10.12 3.26
N ASN A 51 -9.26 10.54 2.75
CA ASN A 51 -8.60 11.78 3.18
C ASN A 51 -8.03 12.57 1.99
N PRO A 52 -8.88 13.14 1.11
CA PRO A 52 -8.44 13.83 -0.11
C PRO A 52 -7.62 15.10 0.12
N LEU A 53 -7.60 15.61 1.35
CA LEU A 53 -6.80 16.79 1.74
C LEU A 53 -5.35 16.44 2.08
N LEU A 54 -5.01 15.14 2.25
CA LEU A 54 -3.63 14.75 2.51
C LEU A 54 -2.80 14.84 1.22
N PRO A 55 -1.62 15.49 1.26
CA PRO A 55 -0.72 15.50 0.13
C PRO A 55 -0.32 14.07 -0.27
N ILE A 56 -0.48 13.73 -1.54
CA ILE A 56 -0.18 12.37 -2.04
C ILE A 56 1.29 11.99 -1.81
N LEU A 57 2.17 12.98 -1.83
CA LEU A 57 3.60 12.84 -1.53
C LEU A 57 3.83 12.39 -0.09
N ASP A 58 3.09 12.92 0.88
CA ASP A 58 3.23 12.53 2.28
C ASP A 58 2.75 11.10 2.52
N ILE A 59 1.72 10.66 1.79
CA ILE A 59 1.23 9.29 1.86
C ILE A 59 2.29 8.33 1.28
N ALA A 60 2.86 8.67 0.11
CA ALA A 60 3.91 7.87 -0.53
C ALA A 60 5.17 7.80 0.34
N SER A 61 5.65 8.95 0.85
CA SER A 61 6.81 9.02 1.75
C SER A 61 6.58 8.23 3.03
N ASN A 62 5.37 8.26 3.61
CA ASN A 62 5.07 7.44 4.77
C ASN A 62 5.22 5.94 4.47
N LEU A 63 4.78 5.48 3.31
CA LEU A 63 4.95 4.07 2.90
C LEU A 63 6.43 3.72 2.73
N THR A 64 7.18 4.54 1.99
CA THR A 64 8.58 4.25 1.65
C THR A 64 9.48 4.33 2.89
N ASN A 65 9.17 5.20 3.85
CA ASN A 65 9.80 5.20 5.18
C ASN A 65 9.60 3.90 5.95
N LEU A 66 8.50 3.16 5.76
CA LEU A 66 8.33 1.84 6.38
C LEU A 66 9.31 0.82 5.81
N VAL A 67 9.54 0.87 4.50
CA VAL A 67 10.50 0.00 3.82
C VAL A 67 11.91 0.29 4.32
N THR A 68 12.29 1.58 4.43
CA THR A 68 13.57 1.97 5.02
C THR A 68 13.73 1.43 6.43
N LYS A 69 12.72 1.56 7.29
CA LYS A 69 12.75 1.01 8.66
C LYS A 69 12.89 -0.52 8.68
N LEU A 70 12.27 -1.24 7.74
CA LEU A 70 12.47 -2.68 7.58
C LEU A 70 13.92 -3.00 7.18
N CYS A 71 14.53 -2.23 6.28
CA CYS A 71 15.95 -2.38 5.95
C CYS A 71 16.84 -2.19 7.19
N GLU A 72 16.59 -1.13 7.97
CA GLU A 72 17.34 -0.81 9.20
C GLU A 72 17.23 -1.91 10.26
N LYS A 73 16.14 -2.70 10.22
CA LYS A 73 15.90 -3.86 11.06
C LYS A 73 16.36 -5.18 10.43
N ASN A 74 17.20 -5.12 9.40
CA ASN A 74 17.78 -6.26 8.70
C ASN A 74 16.74 -7.19 8.05
N ALA A 75 15.58 -6.68 7.65
CA ALA A 75 14.64 -7.45 6.84
C ALA A 75 15.31 -7.86 5.52
N LYS A 76 15.16 -9.12 5.10
CA LYS A 76 15.79 -9.64 3.87
C LYS A 76 14.85 -9.64 2.68
N HIS A 77 13.55 -9.76 2.92
CA HIS A 77 12.54 -9.81 1.87
C HIS A 77 11.38 -8.87 2.19
N VAL A 78 11.16 -7.91 1.30
CA VAL A 78 10.06 -6.95 1.38
C VAL A 78 9.28 -7.00 0.06
N LEU A 79 7.97 -7.18 0.15
CA LEU A 79 7.04 -7.09 -0.96
C LEU A 79 6.08 -5.93 -0.71
N VAL A 80 6.07 -4.96 -1.62
CA VAL A 80 5.18 -3.80 -1.56
C VAL A 80 4.11 -3.94 -2.62
N PHE A 81 2.86 -3.73 -2.25
CA PHE A 81 1.76 -3.63 -3.20
C PHE A 81 1.53 -2.17 -3.54
N ASN A 82 1.40 -1.86 -4.83
CA ASN A 82 0.82 -0.59 -5.25
C ASN A 82 -0.69 -0.57 -4.94
N VAL A 83 -1.41 0.49 -5.29
CA VAL A 83 -2.85 0.59 -5.00
C VAL A 83 -3.66 0.22 -6.25
N GLN A 84 -4.72 -0.56 -6.04
CA GLN A 84 -5.69 -0.90 -7.07
C GLN A 84 -6.35 0.37 -7.67
N PRO A 85 -6.91 0.31 -8.88
CA PRO A 85 -7.51 1.48 -9.50
C PRO A 85 -8.75 1.92 -8.70
N ALA A 86 -8.63 3.04 -7.99
CA ALA A 86 -9.64 3.49 -7.05
C ALA A 86 -10.97 3.86 -7.75
N GLN A 87 -10.92 4.27 -9.02
CA GLN A 87 -12.10 4.59 -9.82
C GLN A 87 -13.06 3.41 -10.01
N TYR A 88 -12.60 2.17 -9.82
CA TYR A 88 -13.44 0.98 -9.91
C TYR A 88 -14.00 0.50 -8.57
N ILE A 89 -13.75 1.22 -7.47
CA ILE A 89 -14.28 0.87 -6.15
C ILE A 89 -15.70 1.43 -6.05
N PRO A 90 -16.76 0.60 -6.01
CA PRO A 90 -18.15 1.08 -6.09
C PRO A 90 -18.49 2.07 -4.98
N ALA A 91 -17.96 1.85 -3.78
CA ALA A 91 -18.18 2.71 -2.61
C ALA A 91 -17.64 4.15 -2.78
N LEU A 92 -16.79 4.42 -3.78
CA LEU A 92 -16.25 5.75 -4.04
C LEU A 92 -16.99 6.50 -5.16
N SER A 93 -17.74 5.77 -6.00
CA SER A 93 -18.51 6.37 -7.10
C SER A 93 -19.50 7.43 -6.62
N THR A 94 -19.94 7.35 -5.36
CA THR A 94 -20.86 8.29 -4.72
C THR A 94 -20.20 9.52 -4.10
N TYR A 95 -18.86 9.54 -3.95
CA TYR A 95 -18.16 10.57 -3.17
C TYR A 95 -16.97 11.21 -3.90
N ALA A 96 -16.47 10.62 -4.98
CA ALA A 96 -15.30 11.12 -5.69
C ALA A 96 -15.41 10.94 -7.20
N ASN A 97 -14.81 11.88 -7.94
CA ASN A 97 -14.76 11.85 -9.39
C ASN A 97 -13.77 10.78 -9.88
N ALA A 98 -14.18 9.95 -10.84
CA ALA A 98 -13.36 8.86 -11.39
C ALA A 98 -12.02 9.33 -11.99
N THR A 99 -11.99 10.50 -12.63
CA THR A 99 -10.77 11.10 -13.18
C THR A 99 -9.79 11.44 -12.06
N THR A 100 -10.25 12.13 -11.01
CA THR A 100 -9.42 12.47 -9.85
C THR A 100 -8.89 11.22 -9.15
N LEU A 101 -9.72 10.18 -8.98
CA LEU A 101 -9.28 8.91 -8.40
C LEU A 101 -8.21 8.21 -9.25
N THR A 102 -8.36 8.28 -10.58
CA THR A 102 -7.38 7.73 -11.53
C THR A 102 -6.05 8.47 -11.43
N GLU A 103 -6.08 9.80 -11.41
CA GLU A 103 -4.89 10.65 -11.29
C GLU A 103 -4.16 10.42 -9.96
N LEU A 104 -4.87 10.47 -8.83
CA LEU A 104 -4.27 10.24 -7.51
C LEU A 104 -3.64 8.85 -7.39
N THR A 105 -4.34 7.82 -7.88
CA THR A 105 -3.80 6.44 -7.88
C THR A 105 -2.55 6.34 -8.74
N THR A 106 -2.56 6.96 -9.93
CA THR A 106 -1.42 6.95 -10.86
C THR A 106 -0.21 7.64 -10.25
N VAL A 107 -0.39 8.84 -9.70
CA VAL A 107 0.67 9.60 -9.06
C VAL A 107 1.26 8.84 -7.88
N PHE A 108 0.41 8.30 -7.00
CA PHE A 108 0.87 7.51 -5.86
C PHE A 108 1.70 6.30 -6.28
N ASN A 109 1.20 5.50 -7.22
CA ASN A 109 1.87 4.29 -7.70
C ASN A 109 3.22 4.61 -8.36
N ASN A 110 3.31 5.71 -9.10
CA ASN A 110 4.56 6.16 -9.71
C ASN A 110 5.58 6.63 -8.66
N LEU A 111 5.12 7.40 -7.65
CA LEU A 111 5.98 7.87 -6.56
C LEU A 111 6.60 6.71 -5.78
N ILE A 112 5.78 5.74 -5.35
CA ILE A 112 6.31 4.60 -4.60
C ILE A 112 7.23 3.74 -5.49
N ALA A 113 6.94 3.57 -6.79
CA ALA A 113 7.81 2.79 -7.68
C ALA A 113 9.19 3.43 -7.80
N TYR A 114 9.22 4.76 -7.97
CA TYR A 114 10.45 5.55 -8.02
C TYR A 114 11.24 5.46 -6.71
N ASP A 115 10.58 5.71 -5.58
CA ASP A 115 11.21 5.72 -4.26
C ASP A 115 11.73 4.33 -3.87
N LEU A 116 10.98 3.25 -4.15
CA LEU A 116 11.43 1.89 -3.87
C LEU A 116 12.67 1.52 -4.70
N HIS A 117 12.72 1.96 -5.96
CA HIS A 117 13.92 1.78 -6.78
C HIS A 117 15.12 2.50 -6.17
N ALA A 118 14.94 3.73 -5.66
CA ALA A 118 16.00 4.47 -4.98
C ALA A 118 16.43 3.80 -3.67
N ILE A 119 15.49 3.32 -2.85
CA ILE A 119 15.76 2.62 -1.60
C ILE A 119 16.53 1.32 -1.87
N GLN A 120 16.19 0.56 -2.91
CA GLN A 120 16.89 -0.68 -3.28
C GLN A 120 18.39 -0.46 -3.56
N GLN A 121 18.78 0.72 -4.07
CA GLN A 121 20.20 1.06 -4.29
C GLN A 121 20.98 1.23 -2.98
N VAL A 122 20.29 1.60 -1.89
CA VAL A 122 20.90 1.84 -0.58
C VAL A 122 20.78 0.61 0.31
N CYS A 123 19.60 -0.05 0.33
CA CYS A 123 19.33 -1.27 1.08
C CYS A 123 19.81 -2.53 0.33
N THR A 124 21.10 -2.63 0.02
CA THR A 124 21.64 -3.71 -0.83
C THR A 124 21.51 -5.13 -0.26
N GLN A 125 21.25 -5.26 1.05
CA GLN A 125 21.04 -6.54 1.73
C GLN A 125 19.57 -6.97 1.81
N THR A 126 18.65 -6.16 1.29
CA THR A 126 17.20 -6.41 1.30
C THR A 126 16.72 -6.52 -0.14
N SER A 127 15.99 -7.59 -0.45
CA SER A 127 15.25 -7.69 -1.71
C SER A 127 13.91 -6.98 -1.56
N ILE A 128 13.74 -5.87 -2.28
CA ILE A 128 12.55 -5.04 -2.29
C ILE A 128 11.87 -5.23 -3.65
N ASN A 129 10.68 -5.82 -3.64
CA ASN A 129 9.91 -6.05 -4.86
C ASN A 129 8.57 -5.34 -4.77
N MET A 130 8.08 -4.82 -5.90
CA MET A 130 6.74 -4.27 -6.00
C MET A 130 5.83 -5.24 -6.76
N PHE A 131 4.70 -5.59 -6.16
CA PHE A 131 3.61 -6.29 -6.83
C PHE A 131 2.64 -5.27 -7.44
N ASP A 132 2.47 -5.34 -8.76
CA ASP A 132 1.57 -4.46 -9.50
C ASP A 132 0.11 -4.98 -9.45
N ILE A 133 -0.53 -4.73 -8.32
CA ILE A 133 -1.95 -5.05 -8.11
C ILE A 133 -2.85 -4.14 -8.98
N ASN A 134 -2.40 -2.93 -9.30
CA ASN A 134 -3.13 -2.01 -10.18
C ASN A 134 -3.38 -2.61 -11.57
N SER A 135 -2.32 -3.11 -12.21
CA SER A 135 -2.43 -3.80 -13.49
C SER A 135 -3.24 -5.09 -13.40
N LEU A 136 -3.11 -5.84 -12.30
CA LEU A 136 -3.89 -7.07 -12.10
C LEU A 136 -5.40 -6.76 -12.07
N PHE A 137 -5.84 -5.80 -11.26
CA PHE A 137 -7.25 -5.40 -11.20
C PHE A 137 -7.74 -4.85 -12.54
N THR A 138 -6.95 -4.00 -13.19
CA THR A 138 -7.31 -3.46 -14.51
C THR A 138 -7.52 -4.58 -15.53
N LYS A 139 -6.65 -5.61 -15.54
CA LYS A 139 -6.82 -6.77 -16.42
C LYS A 139 -8.08 -7.56 -16.09
N VAL A 140 -8.36 -7.81 -14.81
CA VAL A 140 -9.56 -8.54 -14.37
C VAL A 140 -10.84 -7.82 -14.81
N ILE A 141 -10.88 -6.49 -14.68
CA ILE A 141 -12.06 -5.68 -15.00
C ILE A 141 -12.24 -5.51 -16.51
N THR A 142 -11.16 -5.22 -17.25
CA THR A 142 -11.24 -4.91 -18.69
C THR A 142 -11.32 -6.13 -19.59
N LYS A 143 -10.74 -7.26 -19.18
CA LYS A 143 -10.73 -8.52 -19.96
C LYS A 143 -11.74 -9.53 -19.43
N GLY A 144 -12.83 -9.08 -18.80
CA GLY A 144 -13.77 -9.94 -18.07
C GLY A 144 -13.98 -11.32 -18.69
N LEU A 145 -14.17 -12.33 -17.82
CA LEU A 145 -14.58 -13.72 -18.12
C LEU A 145 -13.51 -14.82 -18.04
N GLY A 146 -12.63 -14.80 -17.03
CA GLY A 146 -11.83 -15.98 -16.67
C GLY A 146 -11.60 -16.22 -15.16
N TYR A 147 -11.77 -15.19 -14.33
CA TYR A 147 -11.41 -15.27 -12.89
C TYR A 147 -12.60 -15.12 -11.94
N PHE A 148 -13.69 -14.46 -12.36
CA PHE A 148 -14.86 -14.21 -11.51
C PHE A 148 -16.14 -14.16 -12.34
N ASN A 149 -17.27 -14.55 -11.73
CA ASN A 149 -18.60 -14.39 -12.31
C ASN A 149 -19.04 -12.93 -12.22
N ASP A 150 -19.72 -12.44 -13.25
CA ASP A 150 -20.41 -11.15 -13.20
C ASP A 150 -21.64 -11.26 -12.28
N THR A 151 -21.61 -10.55 -11.16
CA THR A 151 -22.73 -10.46 -10.21
C THR A 151 -23.43 -9.10 -10.25
N THR A 152 -23.15 -8.26 -11.24
CA THR A 152 -23.74 -6.91 -11.35
C THR A 152 -25.15 -6.91 -11.95
N ASN A 153 -25.63 -8.06 -12.41
CA ASN A 153 -26.94 -8.27 -13.02
C ASN A 153 -27.93 -9.08 -12.16
N SER A 154 -27.78 -9.09 -10.82
CA SER A 154 -28.75 -9.74 -9.90
C SER A 154 -29.78 -8.77 -9.33
#